data_AF-A0A954BCW1-F1
#
_entry.id   AF-A0A954BCW1-F1
#
_cell.length_a   1.000
_cell.length_b   1.000
_cell.length_c   1.000
_cell.angle_alpha   90.00
_cell.angle_beta   90.00
_cell.angle_gamma   90.00
#
_symmetry.space_group_name_H-M   'P 1'
#
loop_
_entity.id
_entity.type
_entity.pdbx_description
1 polymer ?
#
loop_
_entity_poly.entity_id
_entity_poly.type
_entity_poly.pdbx_seq_one_letter_code
_entity_poly.pdbx_strand_id
1 'polypeptide(L)'
;MMKSKLFAASFGAVALVCSAASAGDLKGFGSVDCYSVVNAWNASGAADRDKMLTAIGQWSFGYLSGRNATVAVSQRKELASLDNDQTAMFILNQCASYPGLYIYQIVDVIYDAAPYVGTGV
;
A
#
# COMPACT_ATOMS: atom_id res chain seq x y z
N MET A 1 23.83 8.09 -34.22
CA MET A 1 23.01 9.15 -33.57
C MET A 1 21.57 8.68 -33.49
N MET A 2 21.14 8.10 -32.38
CA MET A 2 19.72 7.82 -32.14
C MET A 2 19.27 8.67 -30.95
N LYS A 3 18.35 9.59 -31.25
CA LYS A 3 17.78 10.58 -30.34
C LYS A 3 16.93 9.89 -29.28
N SER A 4 17.31 10.09 -28.03
CA SER A 4 16.55 9.78 -26.82
C SER A 4 15.14 10.39 -26.88
N LYS A 5 14.10 9.55 -26.80
CA LYS A 5 12.72 9.97 -26.55
C LYS A 5 11.97 8.91 -25.74
N LEU A 6 12.37 8.68 -24.49
CA LEU A 6 11.58 7.94 -23.50
C LEU A 6 11.81 8.55 -22.11
N PHE A 7 11.49 9.84 -21.96
CA PHE A 7 11.30 10.48 -20.65
C PHE A 7 9.81 10.81 -20.52
N ALA A 8 8.99 9.77 -20.30
CA ALA A 8 7.55 9.94 -20.02
C ALA A 8 6.93 8.78 -19.21
N ALA A 9 7.65 7.67 -18.98
CA ALA A 9 7.08 6.50 -18.29
C ALA A 9 7.20 6.55 -16.75
N SER A 10 8.14 7.31 -16.20
CA SER A 10 8.41 7.34 -14.74
C SER A 10 7.54 8.34 -13.97
N PHE A 11 7.04 9.40 -14.61
CA PHE A 11 6.09 10.32 -13.99
C PHE A 11 4.64 9.82 -14.07
N GLY A 12 4.32 8.90 -14.98
CA GLY A 12 3.00 8.29 -15.07
C GLY A 12 2.72 7.38 -13.86
N ALA A 13 3.67 6.53 -13.47
CA ALA A 13 3.53 5.67 -12.30
C ALA A 13 3.57 6.47 -10.99
N VAL A 14 4.46 7.45 -10.85
CA VAL A 14 4.49 8.33 -9.66
C VAL A 14 3.23 9.21 -9.61
N ALA A 15 2.71 9.70 -10.74
CA ALA A 15 1.43 10.38 -10.77
C ALA A 15 0.26 9.42 -10.49
N LEU A 16 0.27 8.15 -10.92
CA LEU A 16 -0.79 7.19 -10.56
C LEU A 16 -0.77 6.85 -9.07
N VAL A 17 0.42 6.69 -8.48
CA VAL A 17 0.61 6.39 -7.04
C VAL A 17 0.36 7.63 -6.18
N CYS A 18 0.74 8.84 -6.62
CA CYS A 18 0.50 10.10 -5.91
C CYS A 18 -0.85 10.78 -6.22
N SER A 19 -1.48 10.52 -7.36
CA SER A 19 -2.86 10.98 -7.65
C SER A 19 -3.89 10.04 -7.04
N ALA A 20 -3.53 8.78 -6.75
CA ALA A 20 -4.31 7.94 -5.85
C ALA A 20 -4.34 8.49 -4.41
N ALA A 21 -3.37 9.33 -4.03
CA ALA A 21 -3.37 10.05 -2.76
C ALA A 21 -4.35 11.24 -2.73
N SER A 22 -4.88 11.69 -3.89
CA SER A 22 -6.06 12.56 -3.90
C SER A 22 -7.34 11.75 -3.75
N ALA A 23 -7.63 11.33 -2.51
CA ALA A 23 -8.96 11.16 -1.90
C ALA A 23 -10.15 10.65 -2.76
N GLY A 24 -9.94 9.80 -3.77
CA GLY A 24 -11.02 9.37 -4.67
C GLY A 24 -10.75 8.12 -5.51
N ASP A 25 -9.49 7.82 -5.85
CA ASP A 25 -9.13 6.66 -6.70
C ASP A 25 -8.50 5.49 -5.92
N LEU A 26 -8.88 5.34 -4.65
CA LEU A 26 -8.42 4.29 -3.73
C LEU A 26 -8.83 2.86 -4.15
N LYS A 27 -9.65 2.70 -5.21
CA LYS A 27 -10.00 1.38 -5.76
C LYS A 27 -8.90 0.74 -6.61
N GLY A 28 -7.90 1.51 -7.06
CA GLY A 28 -6.83 1.00 -7.92
C GLY A 28 -5.55 0.61 -7.20
N PHE A 29 -5.26 1.23 -6.05
CA PHE A 29 -3.94 1.13 -5.41
C PHE A 29 -3.59 -0.29 -4.95
N GLY A 30 -4.54 -1.00 -4.35
CA GLY A 30 -4.34 -2.38 -3.92
C GLY A 30 -3.98 -3.33 -5.05
N SER A 31 -4.50 -3.06 -6.25
CA SER A 31 -4.31 -3.86 -7.47
C SER A 31 -3.02 -3.54 -8.21
N VAL A 32 -2.17 -2.65 -7.69
CA VAL A 32 -0.83 -2.42 -8.22
C VAL A 32 0.08 -3.56 -7.79
N ASP A 33 0.87 -4.09 -8.72
CA ASP A 33 1.85 -5.12 -8.44
C ASP A 33 3.06 -4.55 -7.69
N CYS A 34 3.65 -5.37 -6.83
CA CYS A 34 4.76 -4.99 -5.98
C CYS A 34 6.01 -4.57 -6.75
N TYR A 35 6.25 -5.15 -7.93
CA TYR A 35 7.35 -4.75 -8.80
C TYR A 35 7.22 -3.28 -9.23
N SER A 36 6.05 -2.86 -9.69
CA SER A 36 5.77 -1.48 -10.08
C SER A 36 5.98 -0.49 -8.91
N VAL A 37 5.56 -0.88 -7.70
CA VAL A 37 5.69 -0.05 -6.49
C VAL A 37 7.14 0.13 -6.08
N VAL A 38 7.91 -0.96 -6.04
CA VAL A 38 9.33 -0.93 -5.64
C VAL A 38 10.17 -0.18 -6.68
N ASN A 39 9.85 -0.31 -7.97
CA ASN A 39 10.50 0.49 -9.01
C ASN A 39 10.20 1.99 -8.86
N ALA A 40 8.93 2.35 -8.60
CA ALA A 40 8.57 3.73 -8.34
C ALA A 40 9.31 4.27 -7.10
N TRP A 41 9.40 3.48 -6.03
CA TRP A 41 10.14 3.83 -4.81
C TRP A 41 11.62 4.10 -5.07
N ASN A 42 12.29 3.18 -5.79
CA ASN A 42 13.70 3.29 -6.11
C ASN A 42 14.01 4.48 -7.03
N ALA A 43 13.09 4.81 -7.94
CA ALA A 43 13.20 5.97 -8.83
C ALA A 43 12.83 7.32 -8.16
N SER A 44 12.21 7.29 -6.98
CA SER A 44 11.70 8.48 -6.29
C SER A 44 12.75 9.14 -5.39
N GLY A 45 12.69 10.47 -5.31
CA GLY A 45 13.44 11.26 -4.33
C GLY A 45 12.80 11.18 -2.93
N ALA A 46 13.52 11.67 -1.91
CA ALA A 46 13.10 11.55 -0.51
C ALA A 46 11.69 12.11 -0.22
N ALA A 47 11.36 13.27 -0.79
CA ALA A 47 10.04 13.89 -0.59
C ALA A 47 8.89 13.10 -1.24
N ASP A 48 9.14 12.41 -2.35
CA ASP A 48 8.12 11.60 -3.01
C ASP A 48 7.97 10.23 -2.33
N ARG A 49 9.06 9.69 -1.78
CA ARG A 49 9.02 8.50 -0.93
C ARG A 49 8.15 8.71 0.31
N ASP A 50 8.26 9.86 0.96
CA ASP A 50 7.41 10.21 2.11
C ASP A 50 5.91 10.22 1.77
N LYS A 51 5.56 10.81 0.61
CA LYS A 51 4.18 10.76 0.08
C LYS A 51 3.73 9.34 -0.24
N MET A 52 4.62 8.51 -0.80
CA MET A 52 4.31 7.11 -1.08
C MET A 52 4.02 6.34 0.21
N LEU A 53 4.81 6.54 1.28
CA LEU A 53 4.54 5.92 2.58
C LEU A 53 3.19 6.35 3.13
N THR A 54 2.91 7.65 3.12
CA THR A 54 1.62 8.19 3.56
C THR A 54 0.46 7.55 2.77
N ALA A 55 0.57 7.48 1.44
CA ALA A 55 -0.46 6.92 0.58
C ALA A 55 -0.68 5.41 0.82
N ILE A 56 0.40 4.63 0.91
CA ILE A 56 0.34 3.19 1.21
C ILE A 56 -0.31 2.96 2.58
N GLY A 57 0.14 3.70 3.60
CA GLY A 57 -0.36 3.61 4.96
C GLY A 57 -1.86 3.91 5.04
N GLN A 58 -2.29 5.07 4.53
CA GLN A 58 -3.69 5.47 4.52
C GLN A 58 -4.59 4.49 3.73
N TRP A 59 -4.13 4.05 2.56
CA TRP A 59 -4.87 3.07 1.77
C TRP A 59 -5.00 1.74 2.52
N SER A 60 -3.91 1.25 3.11
CA SER A 60 -3.92 -0.01 3.87
C SER A 60 -4.87 0.06 5.06
N PHE A 61 -4.86 1.15 5.83
CA PHE A 61 -5.78 1.33 6.94
C PHE A 61 -7.24 1.36 6.48
N GLY A 62 -7.54 2.10 5.40
CA GLY A 62 -8.88 2.13 4.80
C GLY A 62 -9.36 0.75 4.35
N TYR A 63 -8.48 -0.03 3.72
CA TYR A 63 -8.75 -1.39 3.28
C TYR A 63 -9.04 -2.33 4.47
N LEU A 64 -8.18 -2.30 5.51
CA LEU A 64 -8.32 -3.14 6.71
C LEU A 64 -9.60 -2.78 7.50
N SER A 65 -9.89 -1.49 7.65
CA SER A 65 -11.13 -1.00 8.27
C SER A 65 -12.37 -1.45 7.49
N GLY A 66 -12.30 -1.39 6.16
CA GLY A 66 -13.31 -1.94 5.27
C GLY A 66 -13.55 -3.44 5.50
N ARG A 67 -12.48 -4.25 5.62
CA ARG A 67 -12.61 -5.68 5.98
C ARG A 67 -13.30 -5.87 7.33
N ASN A 68 -12.90 -5.12 8.36
CA ASN A 68 -13.56 -5.14 9.68
C ASN A 68 -15.06 -4.82 9.63
N ALA A 69 -15.48 -3.95 8.71
CA ALA A 69 -16.89 -3.58 8.54
C ALA A 69 -17.72 -4.71 7.89
N THR A 70 -17.09 -5.66 7.20
CA THR A 70 -17.76 -6.80 6.54
C THR A 70 -17.90 -8.04 7.41
N VAL A 71 -17.23 -8.09 8.56
CA VAL A 71 -17.24 -9.24 9.47
C VAL A 71 -18.03 -8.95 10.75
N ALA A 72 -18.43 -10.02 11.45
CA ALA A 72 -19.08 -9.91 12.75
C ALA A 72 -18.16 -9.21 13.77
N VAL A 73 -18.74 -8.51 14.74
CA VAL A 73 -17.97 -7.76 15.76
C VAL A 73 -16.94 -8.64 16.48
N SER A 74 -17.29 -9.90 16.78
CA SER A 74 -16.40 -10.88 17.42
C SER A 74 -15.23 -11.35 16.53
N GLN A 75 -15.28 -11.08 15.22
CA GLN A 75 -14.25 -11.47 14.26
C GLN A 75 -13.42 -10.27 13.77
N ARG A 76 -13.68 -9.07 14.29
CA ARG A 76 -12.92 -7.87 13.93
C ARG A 76 -11.51 -7.95 14.47
N LYS A 77 -10.57 -7.48 13.67
CA LYS A 77 -9.15 -7.35 14.01
C LYS A 77 -8.87 -6.02 14.68
N GLU A 78 -7.95 -6.01 15.63
CA GLU A 78 -7.47 -4.81 16.31
C GLU A 78 -6.52 -4.06 15.37
N LEU A 79 -6.99 -2.93 14.85
CA LEU A 79 -6.25 -2.12 13.88
C LEU A 79 -5.64 -0.87 14.52
N ALA A 80 -6.06 -0.46 15.72
CA ALA A 80 -5.56 0.78 16.34
C ALA A 80 -4.11 0.66 16.80
N SER A 81 -3.60 -0.57 16.92
CA SER A 81 -2.20 -0.87 17.21
C SER A 81 -1.29 -0.83 15.97
N LEU A 82 -1.85 -0.75 14.77
CA LEU A 82 -1.09 -0.67 13.53
C LEU A 82 -0.69 0.78 13.27
N ASP A 83 0.61 1.05 13.29
CA ASP A 83 1.15 2.34 12.87
C ASP A 83 1.19 2.41 11.33
N ASN A 84 0.67 3.50 10.76
CA ASN A 84 0.52 3.65 9.31
C ASN A 84 1.88 3.65 8.59
N ASP A 85 2.89 4.32 9.15
CA ASP A 85 4.20 4.47 8.53
C ASP A 85 4.99 3.16 8.61
N GLN A 86 4.95 2.49 9.76
CA GLN A 86 5.52 1.15 9.93
C GLN A 86 4.86 0.13 9.03
N THR A 87 3.53 0.18 8.91
CA THR A 87 2.76 -0.70 8.00
C THR A 87 3.16 -0.45 6.55
N ALA A 88 3.26 0.81 6.12
CA ALA A 88 3.69 1.17 4.79
C ALA A 88 5.12 0.68 4.47
N MET A 89 6.05 0.89 5.39
CA MET A 89 7.43 0.39 5.26
C MET A 89 7.48 -1.13 5.21
N PHE A 90 6.68 -1.82 6.04
CA PHE A 90 6.58 -3.27 6.00
C PHE A 90 6.06 -3.76 4.63
N ILE A 91 4.99 -3.15 4.11
CA ILE A 91 4.43 -3.47 2.79
C ILE A 91 5.50 -3.31 1.70
N LEU A 92 6.26 -2.21 1.71
CA LEU A 92 7.35 -1.98 0.74
C LEU A 92 8.44 -3.05 0.84
N ASN A 93 8.84 -3.43 2.05
CA ASN A 93 9.84 -4.48 2.27
C ASN A 93 9.35 -5.85 1.79
N GLN A 94 8.07 -6.17 2.03
CA GLN A 94 7.46 -7.40 1.50
C GLN A 94 7.37 -7.35 -0.03
N CYS A 95 7.00 -6.22 -0.62
CA CYS A 95 6.97 -6.05 -2.07
C CYS A 95 8.34 -6.22 -2.72
N ALA A 96 9.43 -5.80 -2.05
CA ALA A 96 10.79 -6.04 -2.54
C ALA A 96 11.16 -7.54 -2.57
N SER A 97 10.61 -8.33 -1.65
CA SER A 97 10.84 -9.77 -1.55
C SER A 97 9.90 -10.59 -2.45
N TYR A 98 8.69 -10.08 -2.71
CA TYR A 98 7.63 -10.76 -3.45
C TYR A 98 7.08 -9.87 -4.58
N PRO A 99 7.89 -9.58 -5.62
CA PRO A 99 7.54 -8.61 -6.67
C PRO A 99 6.31 -9.01 -7.51
N GLY A 100 5.95 -10.30 -7.54
CA GLY A 100 4.80 -10.82 -8.29
C GLY A 100 3.46 -10.74 -7.55
N LEU A 101 3.44 -10.28 -6.30
CA LEU A 101 2.21 -10.08 -5.54
C LEU A 101 1.63 -8.68 -5.77
N TYR A 102 0.34 -8.52 -5.51
CA TYR A 102 -0.33 -7.24 -5.42
C TYR A 102 -0.31 -6.70 -3.98
N ILE A 103 -0.38 -5.38 -3.82
CA ILE A 103 -0.37 -4.74 -2.49
C ILE A 103 -1.46 -5.33 -1.59
N TYR A 104 -2.69 -5.51 -2.08
CA TYR A 104 -3.79 -6.01 -1.25
C TYR A 104 -3.49 -7.40 -0.66
N GLN A 105 -2.75 -8.25 -1.37
CA GLN A 105 -2.41 -9.60 -0.90
C GLN A 105 -1.46 -9.55 0.29
N ILE A 106 -0.53 -8.59 0.31
CA ILE A 106 0.35 -8.37 1.46
C ILE A 106 -0.46 -7.82 2.63
N VAL A 107 -1.33 -6.84 2.37
CA VAL A 107 -2.17 -6.24 3.42
C VAL A 107 -3.15 -7.25 4.01
N ASP A 108 -3.63 -8.22 3.23
CA ASP A 108 -4.45 -9.33 3.73
C ASP A 108 -3.70 -10.19 4.75
N VAL A 109 -2.41 -10.47 4.51
CA VAL A 109 -1.58 -11.21 5.47
C VAL A 109 -1.40 -10.42 6.76
N ILE A 110 -1.24 -9.10 6.69
CA ILE A 110 -1.17 -8.22 7.87
C ILE A 110 -2.48 -8.30 8.67
N TYR A 111 -3.63 -8.24 7.99
CA TYR A 111 -4.95 -8.36 8.63
C TYR A 111 -5.11 -9.70 9.35
N ASP A 112 -4.75 -10.80 8.67
CA ASP A 112 -4.95 -12.14 9.20
C ASP A 112 -4.07 -12.39 10.43
N ALA A 113 -2.86 -11.81 10.45
CA ALA A 113 -1.92 -11.86 11.56
C ALA A 113 -2.28 -10.91 12.73
N ALA A 114 -3.12 -9.90 12.51
CA ALA A 114 -3.54 -8.99 13.57
C ALA A 114 -4.39 -9.73 14.63
N PRO A 115 -4.29 -9.33 15.91
CA PRO A 115 -5.14 -9.90 16.96
C PRO A 115 -6.60 -9.48 16.77
N TYR A 116 -7.55 -10.18 17.40
CA TYR A 116 -8.95 -9.77 17.42
C TYR A 116 -9.17 -8.61 18.40
N VAL A 117 -10.23 -7.82 18.19
CA VAL A 117 -10.63 -6.75 19.12
C VAL A 117 -11.12 -7.36 20.44
N GLY A 118 -10.45 -7.04 21.55
CA GLY A 118 -10.75 -7.55 22.89
C GLY A 118 -10.07 -8.89 23.23
N THR A 119 -10.43 -9.51 24.34
CA THR A 119 -10.10 -10.93 24.61
C THR A 119 -10.94 -11.79 23.66
N GLY A 120 -10.53 -11.85 22.39
CA GLY A 120 -11.18 -12.68 21.39
C GLY A 120 -11.21 -14.14 21.84
N VAL A 121 -12.34 -14.79 21.55
CA VAL A 121 -12.66 -16.21 21.79
C VAL A 121 -11.54 -17.14 21.35
#